data_AF-A0A6P0IQ78-F1
#
_entry.id   AF-A0A6P0IQ78-F1
#
_cell.length_a   1.000
_cell.length_b   1.000
_cell.length_c   1.000
_cell.angle_alpha   90.00
_cell.angle_beta   90.00
_cell.angle_gamma   90.00
#
_symmetry.space_group_name_H-M   'P 1'
#
loop_
_entity.id
_entity.type
_entity.pdbx_description
1 polymer ?
#
loop_
_entity_poly.entity_id
_entity_poly.type
_entity_poly.pdbx_seq_one_letter_code
_entity_poly.pdbx_strand_id
1 'polypeptide(L)'
;EILVPRFDKSAFGGAGDRITPEVVESIDIVLFEGWFVGVRPIEPEVFDGSLPEPIQTLEDREFARDMNQQLRLYVPLWERLDRLMVLYPTDYRLSQQWRLQAEKQMIAQGKSGMGDAQIRDFVNYFWKALHPELFITPLTRNPNLVDLVVKINPDHTPGVIYSPGYTG
;
A
#
# COMPACT_ATOMS: atom_id res chain seq x y z
N GLU A 1 -0.13 22.44 20.58
CA GLU A 1 0.21 22.66 19.16
C GLU A 1 1.09 21.52 18.67
N ILE A 2 0.74 20.90 17.54
CA ILE A 2 1.55 19.88 16.85
C ILE A 2 1.74 20.34 15.40
N LEU A 3 2.96 20.23 14.89
CA LEU A 3 3.28 20.50 13.50
C LEU A 3 3.17 19.21 12.68
N VAL A 4 2.17 19.15 11.79
CA VAL A 4 2.00 18.02 10.87
C VAL A 4 2.69 18.33 9.56
N PRO A 5 3.65 17.50 9.11
CA PRO A 5 4.37 17.76 7.86
C PRO A 5 3.43 17.69 6.67
N ARG A 6 3.60 18.63 5.73
CA ARG A 6 2.89 18.65 4.45
C ARG A 6 3.88 18.35 3.33
N PHE A 7 3.44 17.61 2.32
CA PHE A 7 4.26 17.25 1.16
C PHE A 7 3.53 17.64 -0.12
N ASP A 8 4.17 18.46 -0.96
CA ASP A 8 3.68 18.80 -2.28
C ASP A 8 4.32 17.88 -3.32
N LYS A 9 3.50 17.02 -3.93
CA LYS A 9 3.96 16.06 -4.96
C LYS A 9 4.33 16.74 -6.29
N SER A 10 3.90 17.97 -6.53
CA SER A 10 4.12 18.70 -7.79
C SER A 10 5.41 19.53 -7.80
N ALA A 11 6.01 19.77 -6.63
CA ALA A 11 7.25 20.52 -6.50
C ALA A 11 8.40 19.90 -7.31
N PHE A 12 9.30 20.75 -7.80
CA PHE A 12 10.49 20.37 -8.56
C PHE A 12 10.22 19.42 -9.75
N GLY A 13 9.18 19.70 -10.53
CA GLY A 13 8.87 18.91 -11.72
C GLY A 13 8.35 17.49 -11.41
N GLY A 14 7.73 17.32 -10.23
CA GLY A 14 7.14 16.03 -9.82
C GLY A 14 8.03 15.18 -8.91
N ALA A 15 9.24 15.65 -8.54
CA ALA A 15 10.05 15.00 -7.52
C ALA A 15 9.44 15.13 -6.11
N GLY A 16 8.68 16.20 -5.90
CA GLY A 16 7.99 16.52 -4.66
C GLY A 16 8.91 17.03 -3.56
N ASP A 17 8.36 17.81 -2.63
CA ASP A 17 9.11 18.32 -1.47
C ASP A 17 8.20 18.57 -0.26
N ARG A 18 8.83 18.62 0.92
CA ARG A 18 8.18 19.05 2.15
C ARG A 18 7.94 20.56 2.08
N ILE A 19 6.70 20.96 2.38
CA ILE A 19 6.31 22.36 2.50
C ILE A 19 6.08 22.72 3.96
N THR A 20 5.73 23.98 4.22
CA THR A 20 5.43 24.47 5.57
C THR A 20 4.48 23.52 6.30
N PRO A 21 4.86 22.99 7.47
CA PRO A 21 4.01 22.14 8.28
C PRO A 21 2.71 22.86 8.66
N GLU A 22 1.65 22.09 8.78
CA GLU A 22 0.35 22.56 9.24
C GLU A 22 0.31 22.52 10.76
N VAL A 23 -0.07 23.64 11.37
CA VAL A 23 -0.29 23.73 12.81
C VAL A 23 -1.66 23.16 13.13
N VAL A 24 -1.70 22.18 14.03
CA VAL A 24 -2.95 21.59 14.49
C VAL A 24 -3.02 21.58 16.01
N GLU A 25 -4.22 21.82 16.53
CA GLU A 25 -4.54 21.82 17.94
C GLU A 25 -5.75 20.92 18.20
N SER A 26 -5.85 20.37 19.41
CA SER A 26 -7.02 19.62 19.89
C SER A 26 -7.50 18.51 18.92
N ILE A 27 -6.63 17.54 18.65
CA ILE A 27 -6.95 16.41 17.77
C ILE A 27 -7.57 15.26 18.58
N ASP A 28 -8.81 14.90 18.27
CA ASP A 28 -9.47 13.71 18.83
C ASP A 28 -9.16 12.44 18.02
N ILE A 29 -9.01 12.57 16.70
CA ILE A 29 -8.82 11.44 15.77
C ILE A 29 -7.75 11.79 14.74
N VAL A 30 -6.79 10.88 14.54
CA VAL A 30 -5.81 10.93 13.44
C VAL A 30 -6.16 9.85 12.43
N LEU A 31 -6.46 10.25 11.20
CA LEU A 31 -6.55 9.32 10.07
C LEU A 31 -5.16 9.18 9.45
N PHE A 32 -4.50 8.05 9.71
CA PHE A 32 -3.21 7.73 9.11
C PHE A 32 -3.40 6.70 7.98
N GLU A 33 -3.10 7.10 6.75
CA GLU A 33 -3.39 6.32 5.54
C GLU A 33 -2.13 6.06 4.69
N GLY A 34 -2.15 4.95 3.97
CA GLY A 34 -1.08 4.54 3.07
C GLY A 34 -1.22 3.09 2.63
N TRP A 35 -0.66 2.79 1.46
CA TRP A 35 -0.87 1.50 0.78
C TRP A 35 -0.31 0.27 1.51
N PHE A 36 0.62 0.47 2.45
CA PHE A 36 1.24 -0.60 3.26
C PHE A 36 1.13 -0.35 4.77
N VAL A 37 0.18 0.49 5.20
CA VAL A 37 -0.05 0.75 6.62
C VAL A 37 -0.39 -0.54 7.36
N GLY A 38 0.31 -0.80 8.47
CA GLY A 38 0.13 -1.99 9.30
C GLY A 38 0.81 -3.27 8.80
N VAL A 39 1.45 -3.24 7.63
CA VAL A 39 2.14 -4.41 7.07
C VAL A 39 3.33 -4.81 7.94
N ARG A 40 3.46 -6.12 8.18
CA ARG A 40 4.50 -6.70 9.04
C ARG A 40 5.58 -7.41 8.22
N PRO A 41 6.86 -7.32 8.64
CA PRO A 41 7.91 -8.15 8.08
C PRO A 41 7.57 -9.63 8.18
N ILE A 42 7.95 -10.39 7.16
CA ILE A 42 7.82 -11.84 7.13
C ILE A 42 9.18 -12.52 7.33
N GLU A 43 9.15 -13.82 7.58
CA GLU A 43 10.37 -14.61 7.77
C GLU A 43 11.24 -14.61 6.49
N PRO A 44 12.57 -14.40 6.59
CA PRO A 44 13.45 -14.32 5.43
C PRO A 44 13.44 -15.56 4.52
N GLU A 45 13.16 -16.74 5.08
CA GLU A 45 13.15 -18.02 4.37
C GLU A 45 11.99 -18.11 3.36
N VAL A 46 10.94 -17.27 3.51
CA VAL A 46 9.86 -17.18 2.52
C VAL A 46 10.41 -16.83 1.13
N PHE A 47 11.47 -16.02 1.06
CA PHE A 47 12.09 -15.58 -0.19
C PHE A 47 12.93 -16.66 -0.91
N ASP A 48 13.21 -17.77 -0.23
CA ASP A 48 13.95 -18.91 -0.81
C ASP A 48 13.01 -19.91 -1.51
N GLY A 49 11.70 -19.77 -1.30
CA GLY A 49 10.68 -20.65 -1.87
C GLY A 49 10.13 -20.23 -3.24
N SER A 50 8.97 -20.79 -3.58
CA SER A 50 8.17 -20.33 -4.72
C SER A 50 7.55 -18.97 -4.36
N LEU A 51 7.75 -17.97 -5.23
CA LEU A 51 7.25 -16.62 -5.04
C LEU A 51 6.27 -16.27 -6.15
N PRO A 52 5.27 -15.41 -5.86
CA PRO A 52 4.29 -14.99 -6.83
C PRO A 52 4.87 -14.01 -7.87
N GLU A 53 4.27 -14.00 -9.05
CA GLU A 53 4.55 -12.99 -10.08
C GLU A 53 4.28 -11.58 -9.54
N PRO A 54 5.19 -10.61 -9.75
CA PRO A 54 6.28 -10.60 -10.73
C PRO A 54 7.68 -10.86 -10.13
N ILE A 55 7.78 -11.55 -8.98
CA ILE A 55 9.07 -11.85 -8.33
C ILE A 55 9.65 -13.14 -8.93
N GLN A 56 10.34 -13.02 -10.06
CA GLN A 56 10.85 -14.17 -10.82
C GLN A 56 12.37 -14.32 -10.73
N THR A 57 13.09 -13.20 -10.83
CA THR A 57 14.54 -13.20 -10.95
C THR A 57 15.23 -13.18 -9.59
N LEU A 58 16.54 -13.44 -9.57
CA LEU A 58 17.35 -13.28 -8.36
C LEU A 58 17.32 -11.82 -7.87
N GLU A 59 17.40 -10.85 -8.79
CA GLU A 59 17.34 -9.42 -8.48
C GLU A 59 15.99 -9.05 -7.83
N ASP A 60 14.87 -9.56 -8.35
CA ASP A 60 13.55 -9.31 -7.75
C ASP A 60 13.45 -9.86 -6.33
N ARG A 61 14.05 -11.04 -6.09
CA ARG A 61 14.08 -11.69 -4.77
C ARG A 61 14.91 -10.91 -3.77
N GLU A 62 16.10 -10.48 -4.18
CA GLU A 62 16.97 -9.63 -3.36
C GLU A 62 16.27 -8.31 -3.02
N PHE A 63 15.66 -7.66 -4.01
CA PHE A 63 14.88 -6.45 -3.80
C PHE A 63 13.72 -6.66 -2.80
N ALA A 64 12.94 -7.73 -2.96
CA ALA A 64 11.84 -8.04 -2.04
C ALA A 64 12.33 -8.30 -0.61
N ARG A 65 13.47 -9.00 -0.47
CA ARG A 65 14.12 -9.26 0.83
C ARG A 65 14.61 -7.97 1.48
N ASP A 66 15.21 -7.07 0.70
CA ASP A 66 15.65 -5.75 1.18
C ASP A 66 14.47 -4.92 1.64
N MET A 67 13.38 -4.88 0.88
CA MET A 67 12.15 -4.18 1.27
C MET A 67 11.53 -4.75 2.55
N ASN A 68 11.54 -6.07 2.70
CA ASN A 68 11.14 -6.73 3.96
C ASN A 68 12.03 -6.31 5.15
N GLN A 69 13.33 -6.12 4.94
CA GLN A 69 14.23 -5.62 5.98
C GLN A 69 13.93 -4.16 6.33
N GLN A 70 13.74 -3.29 5.35
CA GLN A 70 13.38 -1.88 5.57
C GLN A 70 12.04 -1.73 6.30
N LEU A 71 11.09 -2.63 6.03
CA LEU A 71 9.78 -2.64 6.68
C LEU A 71 9.88 -2.76 8.21
N ARG A 72 10.94 -3.37 8.76
CA ARG A 72 11.18 -3.45 10.21
C ARG A 72 11.25 -2.07 10.87
N LEU A 73 11.70 -1.05 10.15
CA LEU A 73 11.78 0.33 10.64
C LEU A 73 10.41 0.99 10.85
N TYR A 74 9.37 0.47 10.20
CA TYR A 74 7.99 0.97 10.31
C TYR A 74 7.20 0.30 11.43
N VAL A 75 7.66 -0.84 11.95
CA VAL A 75 6.99 -1.59 13.03
C VAL A 75 6.69 -0.70 14.25
N PRO A 76 7.63 0.13 14.77
CA PRO A 76 7.33 1.02 15.90
C PRO A 76 6.24 2.05 15.62
N LEU A 77 6.02 2.42 14.34
CA LEU A 77 4.92 3.31 13.94
C LEU A 77 3.60 2.54 13.90
N TRP A 78 3.61 1.30 13.41
CA TRP A 78 2.42 0.44 13.40
C TRP A 78 1.93 0.09 14.81
N GLU A 79 2.84 -0.04 15.79
CA GLU A 79 2.45 -0.25 17.21
C GLU A 79 1.75 0.97 17.85
N ARG A 80 1.69 2.11 17.16
CA ARG A 80 0.95 3.29 17.63
C ARG A 80 -0.47 3.36 17.08
N LEU A 81 -0.86 2.42 16.20
CA LEU A 81 -2.20 2.38 15.66
C LEU A 81 -3.18 1.85 16.73
N ASP A 82 -4.18 2.65 17.08
CA ASP A 82 -5.26 2.18 17.96
C ASP A 82 -6.20 1.21 17.23
N ARG A 83 -6.38 1.43 15.92
CA ARG A 83 -7.27 0.67 15.03
C ARG A 83 -6.70 0.59 13.62
N LEU A 84 -6.97 -0.51 12.92
CA LEU A 84 -6.60 -0.69 11.51
C LEU A 84 -7.76 -1.22 10.67
N MET A 85 -8.09 -0.47 9.62
CA MET A 85 -8.99 -0.89 8.55
C MET A 85 -8.19 -1.13 7.27
N VAL A 86 -8.41 -2.28 6.62
CA VAL A 86 -7.79 -2.61 5.33
C VAL A 86 -8.85 -2.59 4.23
N LEU A 87 -8.69 -1.70 3.27
CA LEU A 87 -9.44 -1.73 2.01
C LEU A 87 -8.69 -2.63 1.04
N TYR A 88 -9.21 -3.83 0.77
CA TYR A 88 -8.51 -4.82 -0.03
C TYR A 88 -9.29 -5.17 -1.29
N PRO A 89 -8.73 -4.97 -2.50
CA PRO A 89 -9.38 -5.40 -3.73
C PRO A 89 -9.77 -6.88 -3.69
N THR A 90 -10.88 -7.26 -4.31
CA THR A 90 -11.26 -8.68 -4.45
C THR A 90 -10.18 -9.48 -5.20
N ASP A 91 -9.45 -8.81 -6.10
CA ASP A 91 -8.21 -9.27 -6.73
C ASP A 91 -7.19 -8.13 -6.72
N TYR A 92 -5.99 -8.35 -6.17
CA TYR A 92 -4.96 -7.32 -6.11
C TYR A 92 -4.55 -6.80 -7.49
N ARG A 93 -4.73 -7.60 -8.55
CA ARG A 93 -4.43 -7.21 -9.94
C ARG A 93 -5.32 -6.07 -10.45
N LEU A 94 -6.45 -5.82 -9.78
CA LEU A 94 -7.28 -4.65 -10.04
C LEU A 94 -6.50 -3.34 -9.82
N SER A 95 -5.48 -3.31 -8.95
CA SER A 95 -4.66 -2.11 -8.77
C SER A 95 -3.96 -1.66 -10.06
N GLN A 96 -3.58 -2.61 -10.92
CA GLN A 96 -3.00 -2.30 -12.23
C GLN A 96 -4.05 -1.74 -13.19
N GLN A 97 -5.23 -2.34 -13.22
CA GLN A 97 -6.34 -1.88 -14.07
C GLN A 97 -6.79 -0.47 -13.67
N TRP A 98 -6.95 -0.22 -12.37
CA TRP A 98 -7.33 1.08 -11.84
C TRP A 98 -6.25 2.13 -12.07
N ARG A 99 -4.97 1.78 -11.90
CA ARG A 99 -3.87 2.71 -12.22
C ARG A 99 -3.87 3.09 -13.69
N LEU A 100 -4.12 2.13 -14.59
CA LEU A 100 -4.25 2.35 -16.02
C LEU A 100 -5.43 3.27 -16.37
N GLN A 101 -6.59 3.03 -15.75
CA GLN A 101 -7.78 3.87 -15.95
C GLN A 101 -7.54 5.30 -15.47
N ALA A 102 -6.95 5.48 -14.28
CA ALA A 102 -6.61 6.79 -13.74
C ALA A 102 -5.63 7.56 -14.65
N GLU A 103 -4.62 6.89 -15.19
CA GLU A 103 -3.67 7.53 -16.12
C GLU A 103 -4.35 7.96 -17.42
N LYS A 104 -5.20 7.09 -18.00
CA LYS A 104 -5.98 7.42 -19.21
C LYS A 104 -6.89 8.62 -19.00
N GLN A 105 -7.53 8.72 -17.84
CA GLN A 105 -8.36 9.88 -17.48
C GLN A 105 -7.52 11.16 -17.35
N MET A 106 -6.32 11.10 -16.74
CA MET A 106 -5.43 12.26 -16.66
C MET A 106 -4.95 12.72 -18.04
N ILE A 107 -4.58 11.79 -18.92
CA ILE A 107 -4.18 12.09 -20.30
C ILE A 107 -5.33 12.71 -21.09
N ALA A 108 -6.55 12.19 -20.94
CA ALA A 108 -7.75 12.75 -21.58
C ALA A 108 -8.06 14.19 -21.11
N GLN A 109 -7.61 14.57 -19.90
CA GLN A 109 -7.69 15.94 -19.38
C GLN A 109 -6.53 16.84 -19.84
N GLY A 110 -5.69 16.37 -20.77
CA GLY A 110 -4.58 17.13 -21.35
C GLY A 110 -3.30 17.15 -20.52
N LYS A 111 -3.19 16.30 -19.48
CA LYS A 111 -1.95 16.15 -18.71
C LYS A 111 -1.01 15.15 -19.40
N SER A 112 0.30 15.28 -19.15
CA SER A 112 1.25 14.23 -19.51
C SER A 112 0.99 12.98 -18.66
N GLY A 113 1.32 11.81 -19.19
CA GLY A 113 1.15 10.55 -18.49
C GLY A 113 2.05 9.45 -19.05
N MET A 114 2.09 8.34 -18.32
CA MET A 114 2.81 7.12 -18.64
C MET A 114 2.06 6.28 -19.67
N GLY A 115 2.79 5.59 -20.54
CA GLY A 115 2.24 4.56 -21.41
C GLY A 115 1.89 3.27 -20.64
N ASP A 116 1.06 2.42 -21.25
CA ASP A 116 0.57 1.17 -20.65
C ASP A 116 1.71 0.26 -20.10
N ALA A 117 2.84 0.18 -20.80
CA ALA A 117 4.01 -0.59 -20.34
C ALA A 117 4.67 0.03 -19.09
N GLN A 118 4.83 1.35 -19.07
CA GLN A 118 5.38 2.08 -17.91
C GLN A 118 4.48 1.94 -16.69
N ILE A 119 3.16 1.95 -16.87
CA ILE A 119 2.19 1.71 -15.78
C ILE A 119 2.33 0.30 -15.24
N ARG A 120 2.51 -0.69 -16.12
CA ARG A 120 2.73 -2.08 -15.71
C ARG A 120 3.99 -2.19 -14.86
N ASP A 121 5.10 -1.64 -15.32
CA ASP A 121 6.37 -1.65 -14.60
C ASP A 121 6.27 -0.91 -13.27
N PHE A 122 5.59 0.24 -13.26
CA PHE A 122 5.30 1.01 -12.04
C PHE A 122 4.54 0.17 -11.01
N VAL A 123 3.46 -0.52 -11.41
CA VAL A 123 2.67 -1.35 -10.48
C VAL A 123 3.45 -2.59 -10.04
N ASN A 124 4.18 -3.21 -10.98
CA ASN A 124 5.02 -4.36 -10.69
C ASN A 124 6.09 -4.02 -9.65
N TYR A 125 6.67 -2.81 -9.67
CA TYR A 125 7.62 -2.37 -8.64
C TYR A 125 7.04 -2.51 -7.23
N PHE A 126 5.81 -2.06 -6.98
CA PHE A 126 5.16 -2.21 -5.67
C PHE A 126 4.87 -3.67 -5.32
N TRP A 127 4.46 -4.47 -6.31
CA TRP A 127 4.24 -5.89 -6.11
C TRP A 127 5.54 -6.67 -5.85
N LYS A 128 6.68 -6.25 -6.40
CA LYS A 128 7.99 -6.80 -6.04
C LYS A 128 8.41 -6.39 -4.63
N ALA A 129 8.15 -5.14 -4.24
CA ALA A 129 8.54 -4.61 -2.95
C ALA A 129 7.80 -5.28 -1.79
N LEU A 130 6.46 -5.33 -1.85
CA LEU A 130 5.60 -5.90 -0.81
C LEU A 130 4.42 -6.63 -1.47
N HIS A 131 4.68 -7.80 -2.05
CA HIS A 131 3.67 -8.54 -2.81
C HIS A 131 2.37 -8.78 -1.99
N PRO A 132 1.19 -8.43 -2.52
CA PRO A 132 -0.07 -8.52 -1.77
C PRO A 132 -0.39 -9.90 -1.20
N GLU A 133 -0.02 -10.98 -1.89
CA GLU A 133 -0.23 -12.35 -1.40
C GLU A 133 0.69 -12.72 -0.23
N LEU A 134 1.90 -12.17 -0.18
CA LEU A 134 2.86 -12.45 0.89
C LEU A 134 2.61 -11.60 2.14
N PHE A 135 2.18 -10.36 1.93
CA PHE A 135 2.13 -9.34 2.99
C PHE A 135 0.71 -8.93 3.40
N ILE A 136 -0.14 -8.59 2.42
CA ILE A 136 -1.46 -8.01 2.69
C ILE A 136 -2.50 -9.10 2.97
N THR A 137 -2.47 -10.19 2.20
CA THR A 137 -3.44 -11.30 2.37
C THR A 137 -3.35 -11.91 3.77
N PRO A 138 -2.16 -12.23 4.32
CA PRO A 138 -2.05 -12.69 5.71
C PRO A 138 -2.48 -11.63 6.72
N LEU A 139 -2.15 -10.35 6.48
CA LEU A 139 -2.58 -9.23 7.34
C LEU A 139 -4.11 -9.15 7.44
N THR A 140 -4.83 -9.28 6.32
CA THR A 140 -6.31 -9.28 6.29
C THR A 140 -6.96 -10.46 7.02
N ARG A 141 -6.16 -11.41 7.51
CA ARG A 141 -6.62 -12.58 8.29
C ARG A 141 -6.13 -12.53 9.74
N ASN A 142 -5.38 -11.49 10.13
CA ASN A 142 -4.79 -11.39 11.45
C ASN A 142 -5.70 -10.61 12.41
N PRO A 143 -6.40 -11.28 13.35
CA PRO A 143 -7.32 -10.63 14.27
C PRO A 143 -6.64 -9.73 15.31
N ASN A 144 -5.34 -9.88 15.53
CA ASN A 144 -4.59 -9.10 16.49
C ASN A 144 -4.11 -7.76 15.90
N LEU A 145 -4.15 -7.61 14.58
CA LEU A 145 -3.58 -6.45 13.89
C LEU A 145 -4.62 -5.66 13.10
N VAL A 146 -5.70 -6.28 12.67
CA VAL A 146 -6.72 -5.65 11.81
C VAL A 146 -8.10 -5.79 12.44
N ASP A 147 -8.76 -4.65 12.64
CA ASP A 147 -10.12 -4.58 13.16
C ASP A 147 -11.18 -4.86 12.09
N LEU A 148 -10.95 -4.35 10.88
CA LEU A 148 -11.92 -4.37 9.80
C LEU A 148 -11.25 -4.55 8.43
N VAL A 149 -11.81 -5.45 7.63
CA VAL A 149 -11.45 -5.59 6.22
C VAL A 149 -12.68 -5.32 5.38
N VAL A 150 -12.53 -4.44 4.39
CA VAL A 150 -13.55 -4.16 3.38
C VAL A 150 -13.01 -4.62 2.05
N LYS A 151 -13.62 -5.65 1.46
CA LYS A 151 -13.30 -6.06 0.09
C LYS A 151 -13.78 -4.98 -0.87
N ILE A 152 -12.98 -4.64 -1.87
CA ILE A 152 -13.33 -3.64 -2.89
C ILE A 152 -13.57 -4.35 -4.22
N ASN A 153 -14.78 -4.20 -4.75
CA ASN A 153 -15.18 -4.78 -6.03
C ASN A 153 -14.50 -4.06 -7.21
N PRO A 154 -14.47 -4.66 -8.42
CA PRO A 154 -13.86 -4.04 -9.60
C PRO A 154 -14.38 -2.63 -9.95
N ASP A 155 -15.63 -2.33 -9.60
CA ASP A 155 -16.29 -1.03 -9.79
C ASP A 155 -16.09 -0.05 -8.62
N HIS A 156 -15.12 -0.32 -7.74
CA HIS A 156 -14.77 0.46 -6.55
C HIS A 156 -15.83 0.45 -5.43
N THR A 157 -16.92 -0.32 -5.58
CA THR A 157 -17.92 -0.44 -4.51
C THR A 157 -17.42 -1.34 -3.37
N PRO A 158 -17.87 -1.09 -2.12
CA PRO A 158 -17.64 -2.02 -1.02
C PRO A 158 -18.34 -3.36 -1.30
N GLY A 159 -17.56 -4.43 -1.21
CA GLY A 159 -18.03 -5.81 -1.23
C GLY A 159 -18.17 -6.36 0.19
N VAL A 160 -17.69 -7.59 0.42
CA VAL A 160 -17.74 -8.25 1.72
C VAL A 160 -16.96 -7.46 2.77
N ILE A 161 -17.59 -7.23 3.92
CA ILE A 161 -16.98 -6.59 5.09
C ILE A 161 -16.89 -7.61 6.22
N TYR A 162 -15.72 -7.73 6.85
CA TYR A 162 -15.53 -8.66 7.95
C TYR A 162 -14.44 -8.20 8.94
N SER A 163 -14.53 -8.70 10.17
CA SER A 163 -13.47 -8.61 11.17
C SER A 163 -12.71 -9.94 11.21
N PRO A 164 -11.37 -9.96 11.03
CA PRO A 164 -10.59 -11.21 10.95
C PRO A 164 -10.68 -12.13 12.18
N GLY A 165 -11.17 -11.63 13.32
CA GLY A 165 -11.39 -12.38 14.56
C GLY A 165 -12.83 -12.81 14.82
N TYR A 166 -13.78 -12.43 13.95
CA TYR A 166 -15.19 -12.77 14.13
C TYR A 166 -15.53 -13.97 13.24
N THR A 167 -15.31 -15.18 13.77
CA THR A 167 -15.97 -16.38 13.26
C THR A 167 -17.35 -16.43 13.88
N GLY A 168 -18.36 -15.95 13.14
CA GLY A 168 -19.76 -16.25 13.46
C GLY A 168 -20.03 -17.75 13.39
#